data_AF-A0A6I7NTF7-F1
#
_entry.id   AF-A0A6I7NTF7-F1
#
_cell.length_a   1.000
_cell.length_b   1.000
_cell.length_c   1.000
_cell.angle_alpha   90.00
_cell.angle_beta   90.00
_cell.angle_gamma   90.00
#
_symmetry.space_group_name_H-M   'P 1'
#
loop_
_entity.id
_entity.type
_entity.pdbx_description
1 polymer ?
#
loop_
_entity_poly.entity_id
_entity_poly.type
_entity_poly.pdbx_seq_one_letter_code
_entity_poly.pdbx_strand_id
1 'polypeptide(L)'
;MPDKKKQRKKKENKPIIFTAYNYKLMGLGVIFVLTGFTIMRLENEVYGFISLYIAPVIILAGYIVVIFAILKKDHKTGNSTVKPSN
;
A
#
# COMPACT_ATOMS: atom_id res chain seq x y z
N MET A 1 -5.50 -9.11 -51.87
CA MET A 1 -4.79 -9.30 -50.58
C MET A 1 -5.73 -8.87 -49.46
N PRO A 2 -6.09 -9.70 -48.46
CA PRO A 2 -6.91 -9.24 -47.35
C PRO A 2 -6.02 -8.64 -46.25
N ASP A 3 -6.26 -7.38 -45.93
CA ASP A 3 -5.61 -6.63 -44.86
C ASP A 3 -5.92 -7.23 -43.48
N LYS A 4 -4.90 -7.73 -42.79
CA LYS A 4 -5.02 -8.18 -41.40
C LYS A 4 -5.14 -6.95 -40.49
N LYS A 5 -6.37 -6.53 -40.19
CA LYS A 5 -6.65 -5.53 -39.15
C LYS A 5 -6.13 -6.04 -37.79
N LYS A 6 -4.96 -5.52 -37.41
CA LYS A 6 -4.31 -5.74 -36.11
C LYS A 6 -5.21 -5.15 -35.01
N GLN A 7 -6.00 -6.00 -34.38
CA GLN A 7 -6.83 -5.62 -33.23
C GLN A 7 -5.92 -5.09 -32.11
N ARG A 8 -5.88 -3.77 -31.93
CA ARG A 8 -5.23 -3.14 -30.78
C ARG A 8 -6.06 -3.50 -29.55
N LYS A 9 -5.58 -4.44 -28.73
CA LYS A 9 -6.20 -4.75 -27.44
C LYS A 9 -6.30 -3.46 -26.62
N LYS A 10 -7.53 -2.99 -26.40
CA LYS A 10 -7.85 -1.83 -25.56
C LYS A 10 -7.37 -2.18 -24.15
N LYS A 11 -6.35 -1.49 -23.63
CA LYS A 11 -5.91 -1.66 -22.25
C LYS A 11 -7.09 -1.31 -21.35
N GLU A 12 -7.64 -2.33 -20.70
CA GLU A 12 -8.67 -2.18 -19.70
C GLU A 12 -8.03 -1.49 -18.49
N ASN A 13 -8.32 -0.20 -18.33
CA ASN A 13 -7.83 0.60 -17.21
C ASN A 13 -8.65 0.20 -15.98
N LYS A 14 -8.21 -0.85 -15.28
CA LYS A 14 -8.80 -1.22 -13.99
C LYS A 14 -8.62 -0.04 -13.02
N PRO A 15 -9.69 0.42 -12.34
CA PRO A 15 -9.56 1.46 -11.34
C PRO A 15 -8.69 0.92 -10.21
N ILE A 16 -7.53 1.53 -10.00
CA ILE A 16 -6.66 1.22 -8.88
C ILE A 16 -7.30 1.81 -7.63
N ILE A 17 -7.53 0.98 -6.62
CA ILE A 17 -8.28 1.35 -5.40
C ILE A 17 -7.49 2.36 -4.54
N PHE A 18 -6.16 2.33 -4.65
CA PHE A 18 -5.23 3.18 -3.88
C PHE A 18 -4.20 3.86 -4.80
N THR A 19 -3.67 5.01 -4.38
CA THR A 19 -2.54 5.63 -5.08
C THR A 19 -1.24 4.89 -4.81
N ALA A 20 -0.26 5.08 -5.71
CA ALA A 20 1.09 4.54 -5.53
C ALA A 20 1.74 4.94 -4.20
N TYR A 21 1.40 6.12 -3.68
CA TYR A 21 1.88 6.59 -2.39
C TYR A 21 1.31 5.76 -1.23
N ASN A 22 0.01 5.50 -1.23
CA ASN A 22 -0.63 4.71 -0.17
C ASN A 22 -0.17 3.27 -0.20
N TYR A 23 0.12 2.72 -1.37
CA TYR A 23 0.72 1.40 -1.50
C TYR A 23 2.12 1.33 -0.84
N LYS A 24 2.93 2.39 -0.97
CA LYS A 24 4.21 2.48 -0.26
C LYS A 24 4.02 2.57 1.26
N LEU A 25 3.04 3.33 1.73
CA LEU A 25 2.72 3.42 3.16
C LEU A 25 2.25 2.08 3.73
N MET A 26 1.43 1.33 3.01
CA MET A 26 1.05 -0.03 3.42
C MET A 26 2.30 -0.92 3.57
N GLY A 27 3.20 -0.90 2.57
CA GLY A 27 4.45 -1.65 2.65
C GLY A 27 5.31 -1.24 3.85
N LEU A 28 5.40 0.07 4.13
CA LEU A 28 6.12 0.58 5.29
C LEU A 28 5.51 0.05 6.60
N GLY A 29 4.18 0.10 6.75
CA GLY A 29 3.50 -0.40 7.94
C GLY A 29 3.73 -1.90 8.18
N VAL A 30 3.76 -2.72 7.11
CA VAL A 30 4.11 -4.14 7.20
C VAL A 30 5.55 -4.33 7.67
N ILE A 31 6.50 -3.53 7.16
CA ILE A 31 7.91 -3.57 7.61
C ILE A 31 8.02 -3.25 9.10
N PHE A 32 7.27 -2.27 9.61
CA PHE A 32 7.24 -1.96 11.04
C PHE A 32 6.77 -3.16 11.88
N VAL A 33 5.67 -3.82 11.48
CA VAL A 33 5.16 -4.99 12.20
C VAL A 33 6.18 -6.12 12.21
N LEU A 34 6.75 -6.45 11.04
CA LEU A 34 7.80 -7.47 10.94
C LEU A 34 9.03 -7.12 11.77
N THR A 35 9.42 -5.85 11.81
CA THR A 35 10.56 -5.38 12.59
C THR A 35 10.31 -5.55 14.09
N GLY A 36 9.12 -5.19 14.59
CA GLY A 36 8.78 -5.39 16.01
C GLY A 36 8.86 -6.86 16.43
N PHE A 37 8.30 -7.78 15.63
CA PHE A 37 8.40 -9.22 15.89
C PHE A 37 9.83 -9.76 15.71
N THR A 38 10.57 -9.25 14.73
CA THR A 38 11.98 -9.65 14.51
C THR A 38 12.84 -9.24 15.70
N ILE A 39 12.65 -8.03 16.24
CA ILE A 39 13.36 -7.56 17.43
C ILE A 39 13.03 -8.44 18.64
N MET A 40 11.75 -8.79 18.87
CA MET A 40 11.38 -9.75 19.92
C MET A 40 12.13 -11.07 19.76
N ARG A 41 12.22 -11.57 18.52
CA ARG A 41 12.91 -12.82 18.21
C ARG A 41 14.42 -12.73 18.48
N LEU A 42 15.04 -11.57 18.22
CA LEU A 42 16.47 -11.36 18.45
C LEU A 42 16.82 -11.19 19.93
N GLU A 43 15.93 -10.59 20.72
CA GLU A 43 16.15 -10.46 22.17
C GLU A 43 16.18 -11.83 22.87
N ASN A 44 15.48 -12.84 22.34
CA ASN A 44 15.33 -14.20 22.90
C ASN A 44 14.79 -14.26 24.34
N GLU A 45 14.38 -13.13 24.91
CA GLU A 45 13.82 -12.99 26.25
C GLU A 45 12.39 -12.48 26.14
N VAL A 46 11.41 -13.35 26.35
CA VAL A 46 9.98 -13.00 26.24
C VAL A 46 9.58 -11.94 27.27
N TYR A 47 10.24 -11.94 28.43
CA TYR A 47 10.06 -10.94 29.49
C TYR A 47 11.11 -9.82 29.44
N GLY A 48 11.88 -9.74 28.35
CA GLY A 48 12.84 -8.68 28.12
C GLY A 48 12.15 -7.33 27.95
N PHE A 49 12.85 -6.25 28.31
CA PHE A 49 12.31 -4.90 28.23
C PHE A 49 11.92 -4.52 26.79
N ILE A 50 12.66 -5.00 25.80
CA ILE A 50 12.40 -4.67 24.41
C ILE A 50 11.13 -5.39 23.93
N SER A 51 10.98 -6.67 24.28
CA SER A 51 9.82 -7.48 23.92
C SER A 51 8.54 -7.01 24.63
N LEU A 52 8.64 -6.59 25.90
CA LEU A 52 7.45 -6.17 26.65
C LEU A 52 6.98 -4.75 26.33
N TYR A 53 7.91 -3.82 26.03
CA TYR A 53 7.59 -2.39 25.90
C TYR A 53 7.85 -1.85 24.49
N ILE A 54 9.04 -2.08 23.94
CA ILE A 54 9.46 -1.47 22.66
C ILE A 54 8.71 -2.11 21.49
N ALA A 55 8.69 -3.43 21.42
CA ALA A 55 8.13 -4.15 20.29
C ALA A 55 6.61 -3.94 20.12
N PRO A 56 5.78 -3.96 21.18
CA PRO A 56 4.35 -3.62 21.06
C PRO A 56 4.13 -2.21 20.53
N VAL A 57 4.95 -1.23 20.93
CA VAL A 57 4.86 0.15 20.44
C VAL A 57 5.21 0.25 18.96
N ILE A 58 6.26 -0.44 18.52
CA ILE A 58 6.67 -0.50 17.09
C ILE A 58 5.58 -1.15 16.24
N ILE A 59 5.02 -2.28 16.71
CA ILE A 59 3.95 -3.00 16.02
C ILE A 59 2.70 -2.13 15.93
N LEU A 60 2.32 -1.45 17.02
CA LEU A 60 1.19 -0.53 17.05
C LEU A 60 1.39 0.63 16.06
N ALA A 61 2.58 1.23 16.02
CA ALA A 61 2.90 2.26 15.03
C ALA A 61 2.75 1.73 13.60
N GLY A 62 3.20 0.50 13.33
CA GLY A 62 3.00 -0.18 12.05
C GLY A 62 1.52 -0.30 11.66
N TYR A 63 0.67 -0.72 12.60
CA TYR A 63 -0.78 -0.78 12.38
C TYR A 63 -1.40 0.59 12.10
N ILE A 64 -1.00 1.64 12.85
CA ILE A 64 -1.48 3.01 12.60
C ILE A 64 -1.11 3.47 11.19
N VAL A 65 0.11 3.17 10.72
CA VAL A 65 0.56 3.50 9.35
C VAL A 65 -0.29 2.76 8.30
N VAL A 66 -0.57 1.47 8.49
CA VAL A 66 -1.44 0.71 7.57
C VAL A 66 -2.86 1.29 7.55
N ILE A 67 -3.43 1.56 8.73
CA ILE A 67 -4.76 2.15 8.85
C ILE A 67 -4.81 3.50 8.13
N PHE A 68 -3.81 4.35 8.33
CA PHE A 68 -3.70 5.64 7.65
C PHE A 68 -3.59 5.48 6.13
N ALA A 69 -2.81 4.51 5.66
CA ALA A 69 -2.66 4.22 4.23
C ALA A 69 -3.97 3.77 3.57
N ILE A 70 -4.78 2.99 4.29
CA ILE A 70 -6.09 2.52 3.83
C ILE A 70 -7.12 3.64 3.87
N LEU A 71 -7.18 4.40 4.97
CA LEU A 71 -8.14 5.48 5.17
C LEU A 71 -7.89 6.66 4.22
N LYS A 72 -6.63 6.92 3.90
CA LYS A 72 -6.29 7.89 2.88
C LYS A 72 -6.84 7.38 1.54
N LYS A 73 -7.98 7.92 1.11
CA LYS A 73 -8.57 7.61 -0.18
C LYS A 73 -8.26 8.75 -1.13
N ASP A 74 -7.15 8.62 -1.85
CA ASP A 74 -6.77 9.59 -2.87
C ASP A 74 -7.66 9.37 -4.11
N HIS A 75 -8.83 9.99 -4.08
CA HIS A 75 -9.66 10.13 -5.27
C HIS A 75 -8.98 11.08 -6.26
N LYS A 76 -8.00 10.60 -7.02
CA LYS A 76 -7.79 11.13 -8.37
C LYS A 76 -8.89 10.58 -9.25
N THR A 77 -10.09 11.17 -9.12
CA THR A 77 -11.09 11.13 -10.17
C THR A 77 -10.39 11.56 -11.45
N GLY A 78 -10.26 10.63 -12.39
CA GLY A 78 -9.82 10.95 -13.73
C GLY A 78 -10.85 11.89 -14.33
N ASN A 79 -10.60 13.20 -14.24
CA ASN A 79 -11.18 14.16 -15.17
C ASN A 79 -10.63 13.80 -16.55
N SER A 80 -11.27 12.82 -17.17
CA SER A 80 -11.34 12.74 -18.62
C SER A 80 -12.13 13.98 -19.01
N THR A 81 -11.39 15.02 -19.33
CA THR A 81 -11.85 16.15 -20.11
C THR A 81 -12.61 15.61 -21.32
N VAL A 82 -13.94 15.50 -21.19
CA VAL A 82 -14.83 15.53 -22.34
C VAL A 82 -14.70 16.96 -22.86
N LYS A 83 -13.67 17.18 -23.67
CA LYS A 83 -13.61 18.35 -24.55
C LYS A 83 -14.65 18.07 -25.62
N PRO A 84 -15.75 18.82 -25.72
CA PRO A 84 -16.62 18.69 -26.87
C PRO A 84 -15.79 19.15 -28.07
N SER A 85 -15.53 18.24 -29.01
CA SER A 85 -15.16 18.64 -30.36
C SER A 85 -16.46 19.03 -31.05
N ASN A 86 -16.49 20.30 -31.46
CA ASN A 86 -17.48 20.99 -32.30
C ASN A 86 -18.33 20.09 -33.20
#